data_AF-A0A2V3HWM3-F1
#
_entry.id   AF-A0A2V3HWM3-F1
#
_cell.length_a   1.000
_cell.length_b   1.000
_cell.length_c   1.000
_cell.angle_alpha   90.00
_cell.angle_beta   90.00
_cell.angle_gamma   90.00
#
_symmetry.space_group_name_H-M   'P 1'
#
loop_
_entity.id
_entity.type
_entity.pdbx_description
1 polymer ?
#
loop_
_entity_poly.entity_id
_entity_poly.type
_entity_poly.pdbx_seq_one_letter_code
_entity_poly.pdbx_strand_id
1 'polypeptide(L)'
;MDQMDAYAFDLAGMHGVNITLDQNSEQDFALSIADGQGNQLVNISSAGQPLNFDTSAINPADLAGNYLLTVHANGGEGTYNLSLTSIDPPLPDLAATQVNCPVVLPGDSTEVWTGSEFTFSVTADSVGGPSTTPFDWVFTLVAENGSEVVELLNGTHDGVLTGLDGEIISASGTMTLGHDIPSGNYSCRLTIDSTDAVTEQDEPNNVLNGANFSIINLDEYWADDVDRDGIPNDEDDCPESGGDSTEDLVGCQDLDGDGWSNQGDDFFTDPTQWLDTDGDMFGDNASGTQGDQCPEEAGVAGGTNGTGCPIWIPDSDDDGVPDADDACPGTAAGVVVNETGCVPQPEPEDQNPDDTTPSDTNENESDSFLGLGGENGMMLAAIGGGFLLLLIVTMLVMVLRRGKKGSSAQMHEQAWATAISPEQQQYEQQLIAMGYTAEQARSYASQHFD
;
A
#
# COMPACT_ATOMS: atom_id res chain seq x y z
N MET A 1 38.96 -0.87 85.14
CA MET A 1 37.65 -1.54 85.11
C MET A 1 37.24 -1.55 83.67
N ASP A 2 36.78 -2.70 83.20
CA ASP A 2 36.11 -2.78 81.92
C ASP A 2 34.83 -1.94 82.00
N GLN A 3 34.56 -1.13 80.99
CA GLN A 3 33.42 -0.20 80.97
C GLN A 3 32.51 -0.43 79.78
N MET A 4 33.02 -1.02 78.70
CA MET A 4 32.29 -1.17 77.45
C MET A 4 32.82 -2.35 76.63
N ASP A 5 31.90 -3.07 76.02
CA ASP A 5 32.18 -4.03 74.95
C ASP A 5 31.66 -3.49 73.63
N ALA A 6 32.39 -3.73 72.54
CA ALA A 6 32.03 -3.26 71.21
C ALA A 6 32.07 -4.40 70.17
N TYR A 7 31.04 -4.44 69.33
CA TYR A 7 30.85 -5.43 68.27
C TYR A 7 30.55 -4.71 66.96
N ALA A 8 31.24 -5.09 65.90
CA ALA A 8 30.96 -4.61 64.55
C ALA A 8 30.22 -5.70 63.76
N PHE A 9 29.25 -5.29 62.96
CA PHE A 9 28.55 -6.16 62.02
C PHE A 9 28.14 -5.37 60.78
N ASP A 10 27.95 -6.07 59.67
CA ASP A 10 27.54 -5.48 58.40
C ASP A 10 26.18 -6.04 58.00
N LEU A 11 25.33 -5.19 57.45
CA LEU A 11 24.05 -5.57 56.84
C LEU A 11 24.09 -5.24 55.35
N ALA A 12 23.52 -6.12 54.54
CA ALA A 12 23.47 -6.00 53.08
C ALA A 12 22.20 -6.70 52.55
N GLY A 13 21.80 -6.38 51.31
CA GLY A 13 20.69 -7.07 50.64
C GLY A 13 19.35 -6.96 51.38
N MET A 14 19.06 -5.80 51.97
CA MET A 14 17.84 -5.51 52.74
C MET A 14 17.60 -6.41 53.97
N HIS A 15 18.60 -7.18 54.41
CA HIS A 15 18.52 -7.94 55.65
C HIS A 15 18.52 -7.01 56.87
N GLY A 16 17.58 -7.28 57.78
CA GLY A 16 17.55 -6.65 59.10
C GLY A 16 18.22 -7.51 60.17
N VAL A 17 18.22 -7.00 61.40
CA VAL A 17 18.67 -7.73 62.58
C VAL A 17 17.80 -7.40 63.79
N ASN A 18 17.46 -8.44 64.55
CA ASN A 18 16.93 -8.31 65.89
C ASN A 18 18.07 -8.55 66.90
N ILE A 19 18.38 -7.53 67.69
CA ILE A 19 19.46 -7.52 68.68
C ILE A 19 18.83 -7.63 70.06
N THR A 20 19.14 -8.72 70.77
CA THR A 20 18.67 -8.93 72.15
C THR A 20 19.86 -9.00 73.10
N LEU A 21 19.81 -8.18 74.15
CA LEU A 21 20.74 -8.18 75.28
C LEU A 21 19.99 -8.66 76.53
N ASP A 22 20.29 -9.89 76.96
CA ASP A 22 19.74 -10.49 78.17
C ASP A 22 20.74 -10.42 79.31
N GLN A 23 20.32 -9.95 80.48
CA GLN A 23 21.19 -9.63 81.62
C GLN A 23 20.97 -10.64 82.73
N ASN A 24 22.04 -11.33 83.16
CA ASN A 24 21.94 -12.34 84.21
C ASN A 24 22.03 -11.73 85.63
N SER A 25 22.00 -10.40 85.76
CA SER A 25 22.20 -9.66 87.02
C SER A 25 21.26 -8.46 87.11
N GLU A 26 20.88 -8.04 88.32
CA GLU A 26 20.08 -6.81 88.61
C GLU A 26 20.82 -5.49 88.28
N GLN A 27 21.89 -5.53 87.48
CA GLN A 27 22.69 -4.37 87.09
C GLN A 27 22.21 -3.80 85.77
N ASP A 28 22.22 -2.47 85.66
CA ASP A 28 21.78 -1.77 84.45
C ASP A 28 22.90 -1.75 83.41
N PHE A 29 22.63 -2.28 82.21
CA PHE A 29 23.46 -2.05 81.03
C PHE A 29 22.75 -1.08 80.06
N ALA A 30 23.53 -0.41 79.22
CA ALA A 30 22.99 0.34 78.09
C ALA A 30 23.52 -0.20 76.76
N LEU A 31 22.66 -0.17 75.75
CA LEU A 31 22.94 -0.56 74.38
C LEU A 31 22.94 0.69 73.51
N SER A 32 24.03 0.93 72.79
CA SER A 32 24.08 1.96 71.75
C SER A 32 24.44 1.35 70.40
N ILE A 33 23.75 1.78 69.35
CA ILE A 33 24.06 1.39 67.96
C ILE A 33 24.39 2.64 67.19
N ALA A 34 25.49 2.62 66.46
CA ALA A 34 25.86 3.64 65.50
C ALA A 34 26.06 3.04 64.11
N ASP A 35 25.76 3.82 63.07
CA ASP A 35 26.10 3.47 61.69
C ASP A 35 27.62 3.60 61.43
N GLY A 36 28.06 3.22 60.23
CA GLY A 36 29.46 3.27 59.80
C GLY A 36 30.02 4.70 59.68
N GLN A 37 29.16 5.71 59.78
CA GLN A 37 29.53 7.13 59.81
C GLN A 37 29.63 7.67 61.25
N GLY A 38 29.26 6.86 62.24
CA GLY A 38 29.28 7.21 63.65
C GLY A 38 28.00 7.92 64.13
N ASN A 39 26.95 7.98 63.33
CA ASN A 39 25.66 8.52 63.77
C ASN A 39 24.99 7.51 64.68
N GLN A 40 24.64 7.93 65.89
CA GLN A 40 23.96 7.06 66.84
C GLN A 40 22.48 6.89 66.44
N LEU A 41 22.13 5.66 66.08
CA LEU A 41 20.75 5.28 65.71
C LEU A 41 19.92 4.98 66.96
N VAL A 42 20.55 4.41 67.98
CA VAL A 42 19.87 3.88 69.17
C VAL A 42 20.70 4.14 70.42
N ASN A 43 19.99 4.46 71.51
CA ASN A 43 20.53 4.48 72.87
C ASN A 43 19.45 4.02 73.85
N ILE A 44 19.57 2.81 74.41
CA ILE A 44 18.54 2.24 75.29
C ILE A 44 19.24 1.72 76.56
N SER A 45 18.69 2.02 77.74
CA SER A 45 19.16 1.50 79.04
C SER A 45 18.15 0.53 79.63
N SER A 46 18.61 -0.57 80.23
CA SER A 46 17.77 -1.70 80.60
C SER A 46 16.90 -1.54 81.84
N ALA A 47 17.27 -0.71 82.81
CA ALA A 47 16.62 -0.70 84.14
C ALA A 47 16.42 -2.14 84.70
N GLY A 48 17.37 -3.05 84.44
CA GLY A 48 17.31 -4.47 84.82
C GLY A 48 16.37 -5.36 84.00
N GLN A 49 15.94 -4.96 82.79
CA GLN A 49 15.14 -5.77 81.86
C GLN A 49 15.91 -6.12 80.57
N PRO A 50 15.58 -7.22 79.88
CA PRO A 50 16.15 -7.50 78.56
C PRO A 50 15.93 -6.34 77.60
N LEU A 51 16.98 -5.94 76.88
CA LEU A 51 16.88 -4.95 75.81
C LEU A 51 16.68 -5.66 74.49
N ASN A 52 15.71 -5.18 73.71
CA ASN A 52 15.51 -5.62 72.33
C ASN A 52 15.52 -4.41 71.40
N PHE A 53 16.29 -4.52 70.32
CA PHE A 53 16.25 -3.59 69.21
C PHE A 53 16.00 -4.37 67.93
N ASP A 54 14.94 -3.98 67.22
CA ASP A 54 14.50 -4.60 65.99
C ASP A 54 14.59 -3.56 64.87
N THR A 55 15.29 -3.90 63.79
CA THR A 55 15.41 -3.03 62.62
C THR A 55 14.19 -3.08 61.70
N SER A 56 13.15 -3.87 62.00
CA SER A 56 11.93 -3.99 61.18
C SER A 56 11.18 -2.67 60.96
N ALA A 57 11.39 -1.67 61.83
CA ALA A 57 10.81 -0.33 61.71
C ALA A 57 11.64 0.64 60.85
N ILE A 58 12.84 0.24 60.43
CA ILE A 58 13.72 1.01 59.54
C ILE A 58 13.42 0.59 58.10
N ASN A 59 13.42 1.54 57.17
CA ASN A 59 13.28 1.24 55.75
C ASN A 59 14.42 0.30 55.33
N PRO A 60 14.15 -0.87 54.73
CA PRO A 60 15.20 -1.83 54.37
C PRO A 60 16.27 -1.27 53.41
N ALA A 61 15.94 -0.26 52.60
CA ALA A 61 16.92 0.46 51.78
C ALA A 61 18.02 1.15 52.60
N ASP A 62 17.69 1.57 53.83
CA ASP A 62 18.60 2.27 54.74
C ASP A 62 19.38 1.31 55.65
N LEU A 63 19.14 0.00 55.54
CA LEU A 63 19.82 -1.02 56.36
C LEU A 63 21.17 -1.43 55.80
N ALA A 64 21.51 -1.10 54.56
CA ALA A 64 22.78 -1.50 53.98
C ALA A 64 23.93 -0.66 54.55
N GLY A 65 24.88 -1.32 55.21
CA GLY A 65 26.06 -0.65 55.75
C GLY A 65 26.71 -1.38 56.91
N ASN A 66 27.71 -0.71 57.48
CA ASN A 66 28.46 -1.20 58.62
C ASN A 66 27.86 -0.59 59.90
N TYR A 67 27.81 -1.36 60.98
CA TYR A 67 27.22 -0.94 62.25
C TYR A 67 28.16 -1.25 63.41
N LEU A 68 28.17 -0.36 64.39
CA LEU A 68 28.88 -0.52 65.65
C LEU A 68 27.89 -0.61 66.80
N LEU A 69 27.84 -1.77 67.44
CA LEU A 69 27.09 -2.04 68.65
C LEU A 69 28.02 -1.89 69.86
N THR A 70 27.64 -1.05 70.83
CA THR A 70 28.38 -0.89 72.08
C THR A 70 27.49 -1.18 73.27
N VAL A 71 27.94 -2.08 74.15
CA VAL A 71 27.32 -2.40 75.43
C VAL A 71 28.07 -1.66 76.53
N HIS A 72 27.37 -0.84 77.31
CA HIS A 72 27.94 -0.03 78.39
C HIS A 72 27.58 -0.62 79.75
N ALA A 73 28.58 -0.79 80.61
CA ALA A 73 28.41 -1.39 81.94
C ALA A 73 27.80 -0.44 83.00
N ASN A 74 27.64 0.86 82.69
CA ASN A 74 27.06 1.91 83.56
C ASN A 74 27.51 1.88 85.04
N GLY A 75 28.75 1.47 85.31
CA GLY A 75 29.34 1.46 86.64
C GLY A 75 29.13 0.18 87.45
N GLY A 76 28.49 -0.85 86.88
CA GLY A 76 28.34 -2.19 87.46
C GLY A 76 29.31 -3.23 86.88
N GLU A 77 29.45 -4.36 87.57
CA GLU A 77 30.08 -5.58 87.04
C GLU A 77 28.98 -6.65 86.89
N GLY A 78 28.94 -7.33 85.74
CA GLY A 78 27.90 -8.32 85.45
C GLY A 78 28.19 -9.16 84.22
N THR A 79 27.28 -10.08 83.89
CA THR A 79 27.34 -10.88 82.66
C THR A 79 26.06 -10.73 81.89
N TYR A 80 26.18 -10.72 80.56
CA TYR A 80 25.05 -10.63 79.64
C TYR A 80 25.20 -11.67 78.53
N ASN A 81 24.08 -12.01 77.91
CA ASN A 81 24.02 -12.76 76.67
C ASN A 81 23.58 -11.79 75.56
N LEU A 82 24.42 -11.64 74.55
CA LEU A 82 24.10 -10.88 73.35
C LEU A 82 23.75 -11.85 72.24
N SER A 83 22.60 -11.64 71.60
CA SER A 83 22.17 -12.41 70.44
C SER A 83 21.75 -11.47 69.31
N LEU A 84 22.23 -11.77 68.11
CA LEU A 84 21.85 -11.09 66.87
C LEU A 84 21.16 -12.14 65.99
N THR A 85 19.89 -11.92 65.68
CA THR A 85 19.12 -12.79 64.80
C THR A 85 18.82 -12.04 63.52
N SER A 86 19.24 -12.58 62.38
CA SER A 86 18.95 -11.99 61.07
C SER A 86 17.44 -11.95 60.83
N ILE A 87 16.98 -10.88 60.19
CA ILE A 87 15.63 -10.74 59.65
C ILE A 87 15.78 -10.83 58.13
N ASP A 88 15.01 -11.72 57.52
CA ASP A 88 15.02 -11.89 56.06
C ASP A 88 14.47 -10.63 55.37
N PRO A 89 14.96 -10.29 54.17
CA PRO A 89 14.44 -9.15 53.41
C PRO A 89 12.95 -9.36 53.08
N PRO A 90 12.22 -8.28 52.77
CA PRO A 90 10.87 -8.41 52.22
C PRO A 90 10.91 -9.24 50.92
N LEU A 91 9.76 -9.80 50.55
CA LEU A 91 9.62 -10.44 49.23
C LEU A 91 9.79 -9.39 48.12
N PRO A 92 10.25 -9.79 46.92
CA PRO A 92 10.18 -8.95 45.73
C PRO A 92 8.77 -8.40 45.49
N ASP A 93 8.68 -7.26 44.82
CA ASP A 93 7.43 -6.66 44.35
C ASP A 93 7.76 -5.92 43.06
N LEU A 94 7.33 -6.49 41.95
CA LEU A 94 7.39 -5.97 40.60
C LEU A 94 6.06 -5.30 40.34
N ALA A 95 6.04 -4.16 39.66
CA ALA A 95 4.80 -3.47 39.37
C ALA A 95 4.78 -2.97 37.94
N ALA A 96 3.71 -3.24 37.20
CA ALA A 96 3.48 -2.64 35.91
C ALA A 96 3.04 -1.18 36.12
N THR A 97 3.86 -0.22 35.67
CA THR A 97 3.72 1.20 36.07
C THR A 97 3.12 2.09 34.98
N GLN A 98 3.36 1.79 33.70
CA GLN A 98 2.81 2.59 32.60
C GLN A 98 2.47 1.73 31.37
N VAL A 99 1.34 2.04 30.75
CA VAL A 99 0.96 1.55 29.42
C VAL A 99 0.37 2.70 28.61
N ASN A 100 1.09 3.15 27.58
CA ASN A 100 0.57 4.10 26.58
C ASN A 100 0.42 3.36 25.25
N CYS A 101 -0.82 3.17 24.80
CA CYS A 101 -1.15 2.36 23.63
C CYS A 101 -2.53 2.74 23.08
N PRO A 102 -2.62 3.44 21.94
CA PRO A 102 -1.52 4.10 21.23
C PRO A 102 -0.94 5.29 22.03
N VAL A 103 0.28 5.71 21.70
CA VAL A 103 0.82 7.00 22.14
C VAL A 103 0.21 8.09 21.26
N VAL A 104 -0.74 8.84 21.81
CA VAL A 104 -1.48 9.89 21.09
C VAL A 104 -0.87 11.26 21.39
N LEU A 105 -0.53 12.02 20.34
CA LEU A 105 -0.07 13.40 20.49
C LEU A 105 -1.27 14.35 20.69
N PRO A 106 -1.07 15.52 21.33
CA PRO A 106 -2.16 16.47 21.54
C PRO A 106 -2.80 16.91 20.23
N GLY A 107 -4.08 16.56 20.03
CA GLY A 107 -4.86 16.90 18.85
C GLY A 107 -5.06 15.75 17.85
N ASP A 108 -4.39 14.61 18.05
CA ASP A 108 -4.56 13.42 17.21
C ASP A 108 -5.73 12.54 17.70
N SER A 109 -6.29 11.75 16.78
CA SER A 109 -7.31 10.76 17.09
C SER A 109 -6.73 9.58 17.87
N THR A 110 -7.54 8.99 18.74
CA THR A 110 -7.24 7.70 19.39
C THR A 110 -7.59 6.50 18.49
N GLU A 111 -8.16 6.74 17.32
CA GLU A 111 -8.54 5.70 16.36
C GLU A 111 -7.30 5.11 15.69
N VAL A 112 -7.22 3.78 15.67
CA VAL A 112 -6.17 3.01 15.02
C VAL A 112 -6.79 2.22 13.88
N TRP A 113 -6.18 2.30 12.69
CA TRP A 113 -6.65 1.57 11.52
C TRP A 113 -5.83 0.30 11.32
N THR A 114 -6.45 -0.82 10.95
CA THR A 114 -5.69 -2.01 10.53
C THR A 114 -4.82 -1.68 9.31
N GLY A 115 -3.65 -2.32 9.21
CA GLY A 115 -2.66 -1.99 8.18
C GLY A 115 -1.90 -0.67 8.40
N SER A 116 -2.27 0.14 9.40
CA SER A 116 -1.54 1.36 9.78
C SER A 116 -0.62 1.13 10.97
N GLU A 117 0.51 1.84 11.00
CA GLU A 117 1.42 1.83 12.14
C GLU A 117 0.91 2.72 13.28
N PHE A 118 1.01 2.23 14.51
CA PHE A 118 0.84 3.05 15.72
C PHE A 118 1.96 2.80 16.72
N THR A 119 2.20 3.78 17.61
CA THR A 119 3.27 3.75 18.60
C THR A 119 2.77 3.33 19.97
N PHE A 120 3.63 2.67 20.74
CA PHE A 120 3.36 2.30 22.13
C PHE A 120 4.57 2.56 23.04
N SER A 121 4.33 2.64 24.34
CA SER A 121 5.37 2.62 25.36
C SER A 121 4.86 1.97 26.64
N VAL A 122 5.70 1.18 27.28
CA VAL A 122 5.40 0.50 28.54
C VAL A 122 6.57 0.59 29.52
N THR A 123 6.25 0.65 30.82
CA THR A 123 7.25 0.60 31.90
C THR A 123 6.80 -0.31 33.03
N ALA A 124 7.77 -0.90 33.73
CA ALA A 124 7.55 -1.62 34.98
C ALA A 124 8.73 -1.41 35.93
N ASP A 125 8.44 -1.50 37.23
CA ASP A 125 9.35 -1.14 38.31
C ASP A 125 9.54 -2.31 39.28
N SER A 126 10.70 -2.37 39.95
CA SER A 126 10.94 -3.15 41.18
C SER A 126 10.74 -2.21 42.37
N VAL A 127 9.67 -2.44 43.14
CA VAL A 127 9.24 -1.62 44.28
C VAL A 127 9.35 -2.36 45.63
N GLY A 128 9.79 -3.63 45.60
CA GLY A 128 9.89 -4.48 46.79
C GLY A 128 11.30 -4.99 47.07
N GLY A 129 11.37 -6.18 47.64
CA GLY A 129 12.62 -6.84 48.03
C GLY A 129 13.49 -7.35 46.86
N PRO A 130 14.67 -7.91 47.17
CA PRO A 130 15.64 -8.37 46.18
C PRO A 130 15.24 -9.72 45.56
N SER A 131 15.62 -9.95 44.31
CA SER A 131 15.42 -11.22 43.59
C SER A 131 16.59 -11.51 42.66
N THR A 132 16.88 -12.79 42.44
CA THR A 132 17.84 -13.27 41.42
C THR A 132 17.18 -14.15 40.37
N THR A 133 15.87 -14.36 40.47
CA THR A 133 15.10 -15.20 39.55
C THR A 133 14.75 -14.39 38.30
N PRO A 134 15.14 -14.83 37.10
CA PRO A 134 14.70 -14.19 35.86
C PRO A 134 13.21 -14.42 35.63
N PHE A 135 12.55 -13.50 34.94
CA PHE A 135 11.13 -13.58 34.63
C PHE A 135 10.81 -13.03 33.23
N ASP A 136 9.71 -13.50 32.66
CA ASP A 136 9.22 -13.07 31.35
C ASP A 136 8.08 -12.07 31.49
N TRP A 137 8.01 -11.11 30.57
CA TRP A 137 6.91 -10.16 30.49
C TRP A 137 6.32 -10.15 29.08
N VAL A 138 5.03 -9.83 29.00
CA VAL A 138 4.27 -9.84 27.76
C VAL A 138 3.39 -8.60 27.67
N PHE A 139 3.31 -8.04 26.47
CA PHE A 139 2.45 -6.93 26.11
C PHE A 139 1.45 -7.39 25.06
N THR A 140 0.16 -7.32 25.38
CA THR A 140 -0.92 -7.92 24.60
C THR A 140 -1.97 -6.89 24.21
N LEU A 141 -2.59 -7.08 23.05
CA LEU A 141 -3.83 -6.42 22.69
C LEU A 141 -5.00 -7.21 23.29
N VAL A 142 -5.92 -6.49 23.93
CA VAL A 142 -7.05 -7.08 24.65
C VAL A 142 -8.33 -6.44 24.14
N ALA A 143 -9.31 -7.26 23.80
CA ALA A 143 -10.64 -6.79 23.41
C ALA A 143 -11.42 -6.24 24.62
N GLU A 144 -12.48 -5.47 24.37
CA GLU A 144 -13.33 -4.87 25.42
C GLU A 144 -13.90 -5.89 26.44
N ASN A 145 -14.09 -7.15 26.02
CA ASN A 145 -14.55 -8.24 26.89
C ASN A 145 -13.45 -8.83 27.79
N GLY A 146 -12.20 -8.36 27.67
CA GLY A 146 -11.03 -8.82 28.40
C GLY A 146 -10.26 -9.98 27.75
N SER A 147 -10.70 -10.50 26.60
CA SER A 147 -9.99 -11.57 25.88
C SER A 147 -8.73 -11.07 25.20
N GLU A 148 -7.64 -11.83 25.32
CA GLU A 148 -6.42 -11.59 24.56
C GLU A 148 -6.65 -11.86 23.08
N VAL A 149 -6.19 -10.93 22.26
CA VAL A 149 -6.36 -10.95 20.80
C VAL A 149 -5.04 -11.34 20.16
N VAL A 150 -3.98 -10.59 20.46
CA VAL A 150 -2.66 -10.78 19.89
C VAL A 150 -1.58 -10.34 20.87
N GLU A 151 -0.47 -11.07 20.88
CA GLU A 151 0.75 -10.66 21.56
C GLU A 151 1.49 -9.63 20.70
N LEU A 152 1.71 -8.44 21.25
CA LEU A 152 2.30 -7.30 20.55
C LEU A 152 3.82 -7.25 20.75
N LEU A 153 4.28 -7.56 21.97
CA LEU A 153 5.68 -7.60 22.32
C LEU A 153 5.87 -8.54 23.52
N ASN A 154 7.03 -9.19 23.60
CA ASN A 154 7.46 -9.93 24.78
C ASN A 154 8.92 -9.62 25.11
N GLY A 155 9.34 -10.00 26.31
CA GLY A 155 10.74 -9.95 26.69
C GLY A 155 11.00 -10.71 27.99
N THR A 156 12.28 -10.76 28.35
CA THR A 156 12.76 -11.41 29.58
C THR A 156 13.62 -10.42 30.35
N HIS A 157 13.46 -10.37 31.67
CA HIS A 157 14.40 -9.71 32.57
C HIS A 157 15.26 -10.76 33.29
N ASP A 158 16.58 -10.64 33.17
CA ASP A 158 17.58 -11.55 33.75
C ASP A 158 18.54 -10.85 34.74
N GLY A 159 18.28 -9.58 35.05
CA GLY A 159 19.06 -8.79 35.99
C GLY A 159 18.84 -9.23 37.44
N VAL A 160 19.87 -9.02 38.27
CA VAL A 160 19.72 -9.16 39.73
C VAL A 160 19.01 -7.93 40.26
N LEU A 161 17.89 -8.12 40.95
CA LEU A 161 17.15 -7.09 41.66
C LEU A 161 17.73 -6.94 43.06
N THR A 162 18.21 -5.74 43.38
CA THR A 162 18.73 -5.42 44.72
C THR A 162 17.63 -4.97 45.69
N GLY A 163 16.42 -4.77 45.16
CA GLY A 163 15.22 -4.32 45.84
C GLY A 163 15.09 -2.80 45.78
N LEU A 164 13.86 -2.32 45.56
CA LEU A 164 13.55 -0.91 45.30
C LEU A 164 14.37 -0.34 44.12
N ASP A 165 14.61 -1.14 43.07
CA ASP A 165 15.46 -0.76 41.94
C ASP A 165 14.83 0.33 41.05
N GLY A 166 13.52 0.59 41.19
CA GLY A 166 12.78 1.52 40.32
C GLY A 166 12.50 0.90 38.96
N GLU A 167 12.53 1.69 37.88
CA GLU A 167 12.27 1.22 36.51
C GLU A 167 13.25 0.11 36.09
N ILE A 168 12.71 -1.09 35.83
CA ILE A 168 13.46 -2.28 35.39
C ILE A 168 13.12 -2.70 33.96
N ILE A 169 11.93 -2.31 33.47
CA ILE A 169 11.49 -2.52 32.09
C ILE A 169 11.09 -1.16 31.51
N SER A 170 11.64 -0.86 30.33
CA SER A 170 11.34 0.34 29.56
C SER A 170 11.36 -0.02 28.08
N ALA A 171 10.17 -0.21 27.50
CA ALA A 171 10.02 -0.64 26.12
C ALA A 171 9.10 0.29 25.34
N SER A 172 9.48 0.62 24.12
CA SER A 172 8.66 1.41 23.20
C SER A 172 8.92 0.99 21.77
N GLY A 173 7.97 1.25 20.88
CA GLY A 173 8.09 0.88 19.48
C GLY A 173 6.89 1.30 18.66
N THR A 174 6.91 0.88 17.39
CA THR A 174 5.78 0.93 16.47
C THR A 174 5.30 -0.48 16.18
N MET A 175 4.02 -0.62 15.86
CA MET A 175 3.44 -1.87 15.38
C MET A 175 2.37 -1.60 14.34
N THR A 176 2.15 -2.59 13.46
CA THR A 176 1.04 -2.59 12.49
C THR A 176 0.07 -3.69 12.87
N LEU A 177 -1.22 -3.38 12.94
CA LEU A 177 -2.26 -4.36 13.21
C LEU A 177 -2.65 -5.13 11.94
N GLY A 178 -2.82 -6.44 12.09
CA GLY A 178 -3.32 -7.31 11.02
C GLY A 178 -4.75 -6.98 10.64
N HIS A 179 -5.10 -7.28 9.38
CA HIS A 179 -6.45 -7.10 8.84
C HIS A 179 -7.47 -8.12 9.39
N ASP A 180 -7.02 -9.11 10.15
CA ASP A 180 -7.86 -10.10 10.83
C ASP A 180 -8.46 -9.60 12.14
N ILE A 181 -8.05 -8.42 12.63
CA ILE A 181 -8.57 -7.81 13.86
C ILE A 181 -9.84 -7.01 13.53
N PRO A 182 -11.03 -7.40 14.04
CA PRO A 182 -12.28 -6.71 13.75
C PRO A 182 -12.32 -5.27 14.26
N SER A 183 -13.25 -4.45 13.74
CA SER A 183 -13.51 -3.13 14.30
C SER A 183 -14.10 -3.25 15.71
N GLY A 184 -13.69 -2.38 16.63
CA GLY A 184 -14.20 -2.40 18.00
C GLY A 184 -13.36 -1.62 19.00
N ASN A 185 -13.69 -1.78 20.29
CA ASN A 185 -12.94 -1.19 21.38
C ASN A 185 -11.91 -2.17 21.94
N TYR A 186 -10.69 -1.68 22.12
CA TYR A 186 -9.55 -2.45 22.59
C TYR A 186 -8.77 -1.67 23.65
N SER A 187 -7.92 -2.38 24.38
CA SER A 187 -6.92 -1.82 25.26
C SER A 187 -5.65 -2.66 25.14
N CYS A 188 -4.51 -2.13 25.55
CA CYS A 188 -3.29 -2.93 25.66
C CYS A 188 -3.01 -3.27 27.12
N ARG A 189 -2.48 -4.46 27.36
CA ARG A 189 -2.16 -4.96 28.69
C ARG A 189 -0.70 -5.34 28.78
N LEU A 190 -0.01 -4.78 29.76
CA LEU A 190 1.30 -5.25 30.19
C LEU A 190 1.09 -6.25 31.34
N THR A 191 1.68 -7.43 31.19
CA THR A 191 1.78 -8.45 32.23
C THR A 191 3.25 -8.73 32.46
N ILE A 192 3.77 -8.35 33.62
CA ILE A 192 5.09 -8.77 34.08
C ILE A 192 4.97 -10.06 34.89
N ASP A 193 6.09 -10.75 35.06
CA ASP A 193 6.16 -12.12 35.56
C ASP A 193 5.04 -13.03 35.02
N SER A 194 4.88 -13.00 33.69
CA SER A 194 3.82 -13.71 32.97
C SER A 194 3.83 -15.23 33.18
N THR A 195 4.92 -15.77 33.72
CA THR A 195 5.12 -17.18 34.02
C THR A 195 5.00 -17.52 35.51
N ASP A 196 4.74 -16.55 36.39
CA ASP A 196 4.70 -16.73 37.85
C ASP A 196 6.00 -17.37 38.38
N ALA A 197 7.13 -16.83 37.91
CA ALA A 197 8.48 -17.31 38.23
C ALA A 197 9.04 -16.70 39.52
N VAL A 198 8.65 -15.46 39.83
CA VAL A 198 9.03 -14.74 41.04
C VAL A 198 7.82 -14.76 41.98
N THR A 199 7.99 -15.22 43.22
CA THR A 199 6.92 -15.08 44.21
C THR A 199 7.01 -13.71 44.86
N GLU A 200 5.93 -12.94 44.78
CA GLU A 200 5.94 -11.52 45.08
C GLU A 200 5.10 -11.14 46.30
N GLN A 201 5.27 -9.90 46.76
CA GLN A 201 4.47 -9.34 47.83
C GLN A 201 3.05 -8.98 47.37
N ASP A 202 2.89 -8.47 46.14
CA ASP A 202 1.60 -7.98 45.61
C ASP A 202 1.35 -8.43 44.16
N GLU A 203 1.17 -9.74 43.93
CA GLU A 203 0.89 -10.34 42.60
C GLU A 203 -0.09 -9.57 41.66
N PRO A 204 -1.19 -8.95 42.12
CA PRO A 204 -2.12 -8.24 41.24
C PRO A 204 -1.56 -7.01 40.51
N ASN A 205 -0.50 -6.37 41.02
CA ASN A 205 0.06 -5.15 40.41
C ASN A 205 1.00 -5.47 39.22
N ASN A 206 1.23 -6.76 38.93
CA ASN A 206 1.95 -7.24 37.76
C ASN A 206 1.21 -6.98 36.44
N VAL A 207 -0.08 -6.68 36.52
CA VAL A 207 -0.94 -6.48 35.37
C VAL A 207 -1.46 -5.05 35.32
N LEU A 208 -1.14 -4.35 34.24
CA LEU A 208 -1.67 -3.01 33.97
C LEU A 208 -2.32 -2.95 32.59
N ASN A 209 -3.58 -2.51 32.55
CA ASN A 209 -4.28 -2.17 31.32
C ASN A 209 -4.12 -0.68 31.01
N GLY A 210 -3.81 -0.35 29.76
CA GLY A 210 -3.78 1.00 29.25
C GLY A 210 -5.18 1.58 29.02
N ALA A 211 -5.23 2.78 28.45
CA ALA A 211 -6.50 3.40 28.05
C ALA A 211 -7.16 2.63 26.90
N ASN A 212 -8.49 2.68 26.85
CA ASN A 212 -9.25 2.11 25.74
C ASN A 212 -9.10 2.99 24.48
N PHE A 213 -9.06 2.34 23.33
CA PHE A 213 -9.06 2.98 22.02
C PHE A 213 -9.87 2.15 21.02
N SER A 214 -10.25 2.79 19.90
CA SER A 214 -11.03 2.12 18.85
C SER A 214 -10.11 1.67 17.74
N ILE A 215 -10.27 0.42 17.33
CA ILE A 215 -9.69 -0.11 16.10
C ILE A 215 -10.76 -0.08 15.03
N ILE A 216 -10.41 0.44 13.85
CA ILE A 216 -11.24 0.38 12.64
C ILE A 216 -10.55 -0.60 11.70
N ASN A 217 -11.25 -1.68 11.38
CA ASN A 217 -10.79 -2.63 10.38
C ASN A 217 -11.06 -2.04 9.00
N LEU A 218 -9.99 -1.83 8.22
CA LEU A 218 -10.05 -1.23 6.90
C LEU A 218 -10.88 -2.08 5.92
N ASP A 219 -10.83 -3.41 6.04
CA ASP A 219 -11.54 -4.33 5.15
C ASP A 219 -13.04 -4.34 5.50
N GLU A 220 -13.41 -4.21 6.77
CA GLU A 220 -14.81 -4.04 7.19
C GLU A 220 -15.37 -2.67 6.78
N TYR A 221 -14.54 -1.63 6.85
CA TYR A 221 -14.95 -0.27 6.51
C TYR A 221 -15.31 -0.14 5.02
N TRP A 222 -14.58 -0.86 4.15
CA TRP A 222 -14.84 -0.91 2.70
C TRP A 222 -15.56 -2.19 2.27
N ALA A 223 -16.16 -2.94 3.20
CA ALA A 223 -16.84 -4.19 2.84
C ALA A 223 -18.05 -3.97 1.93
N ASP A 224 -18.68 -2.80 2.05
CA ASP A 224 -19.85 -2.41 1.27
C ASP A 224 -19.48 -1.61 0.01
N ASP A 225 -18.19 -1.32 -0.25
CA ASP A 225 -17.68 -0.56 -1.40
C ASP A 225 -16.24 -1.05 -1.71
N VAL A 226 -16.16 -2.13 -2.48
CA VAL A 226 -14.95 -2.96 -2.60
C VAL A 226 -13.84 -2.27 -3.40
N ASP A 227 -14.20 -1.59 -4.49
CA ASP A 227 -13.26 -0.89 -5.36
C ASP A 227 -13.06 0.59 -4.98
N ARG A 228 -13.86 1.10 -4.04
CA ARG A 228 -13.71 2.40 -3.37
C ARG A 228 -13.92 3.58 -4.30
N ASP A 229 -14.83 3.44 -5.25
CA ASP A 229 -15.26 4.55 -6.09
C ASP A 229 -16.33 5.45 -5.43
N GLY A 230 -16.89 4.97 -4.31
CA GLY A 230 -17.88 5.69 -3.51
C GLY A 230 -19.33 5.26 -3.78
N ILE A 231 -19.54 4.26 -4.65
CA ILE A 231 -20.83 3.60 -4.87
C ILE A 231 -20.85 2.28 -4.09
N PRO A 232 -21.87 2.04 -3.24
CA PRO A 232 -21.97 0.76 -2.55
C PRO A 232 -22.15 -0.42 -3.51
N ASN A 233 -21.56 -1.58 -3.21
CA ASN A 233 -21.60 -2.80 -4.03
C ASN A 233 -23.02 -3.25 -4.43
N ASP A 234 -24.05 -2.91 -3.65
CA ASP A 234 -25.45 -3.25 -3.95
C ASP A 234 -26.15 -2.22 -4.85
N GLU A 235 -25.52 -1.06 -5.05
CA GLU A 235 -25.92 0.02 -5.97
C GLU A 235 -24.95 0.17 -7.16
N ASP A 236 -23.86 -0.61 -7.20
CA ASP A 236 -22.80 -0.60 -8.21
C ASP A 236 -22.96 -1.75 -9.24
N ASP A 237 -22.99 -1.41 -10.52
CA ASP A 237 -23.04 -2.36 -11.63
C ASP A 237 -21.65 -2.98 -11.95
N CYS A 238 -20.57 -2.36 -11.48
CA CYS A 238 -19.17 -2.76 -11.61
C CYS A 238 -18.42 -2.91 -10.26
N PRO A 239 -18.92 -3.69 -9.28
CA PRO A 239 -18.49 -3.69 -7.86
C PRO A 239 -17.05 -4.16 -7.56
N GLU A 240 -16.26 -4.52 -8.58
CA GLU A 240 -14.83 -4.88 -8.43
C GLU A 240 -13.92 -3.95 -9.24
N SER A 241 -14.48 -2.96 -9.94
CA SER A 241 -13.78 -2.11 -10.89
C SER A 241 -14.34 -0.69 -10.86
N GLY A 242 -13.73 0.13 -10.00
CA GLY A 242 -14.23 1.45 -9.72
C GLY A 242 -14.33 2.35 -10.95
N GLY A 243 -15.38 3.14 -10.98
CA GLY A 243 -15.73 4.00 -12.08
C GLY A 243 -16.61 5.18 -11.67
N ASP A 244 -17.11 5.89 -12.67
CA ASP A 244 -17.85 7.14 -12.49
C ASP A 244 -18.99 7.34 -13.50
N SER A 245 -19.34 6.32 -14.29
CA SER A 245 -20.54 6.35 -15.13
C SER A 245 -21.82 6.41 -14.29
N THR A 246 -22.83 7.06 -14.85
CA THR A 246 -24.09 7.37 -14.14
C THR A 246 -25.37 7.17 -14.97
N GLU A 247 -25.28 7.05 -16.29
CA GLU A 247 -26.45 7.02 -17.18
C GLU A 247 -26.95 5.59 -17.47
N ASP A 248 -26.04 4.62 -17.64
CA ASP A 248 -26.35 3.24 -18.02
C ASP A 248 -25.96 2.21 -16.96
N LEU A 249 -24.65 1.96 -16.78
CA LEU A 249 -24.08 1.06 -15.78
C LEU A 249 -23.47 1.93 -14.69
N VAL A 250 -24.10 2.02 -13.52
CA VAL A 250 -23.63 2.92 -12.45
C VAL A 250 -22.36 2.35 -11.81
N GLY A 251 -21.34 3.19 -11.58
CA GLY A 251 -20.06 2.76 -10.95
C GLY A 251 -19.08 2.09 -11.91
N CYS A 252 -19.41 2.02 -13.20
CA CYS A 252 -18.51 1.51 -14.22
C CYS A 252 -17.58 2.61 -14.78
N GLN A 253 -16.50 2.19 -15.44
CA GLN A 253 -15.52 3.11 -16.00
C GLN A 253 -16.13 3.96 -17.11
N ASP A 254 -16.04 5.29 -17.00
CA ASP A 254 -16.40 6.28 -18.03
C ASP A 254 -15.13 7.06 -18.42
N LEU A 255 -14.57 6.75 -19.60
CA LEU A 255 -13.26 7.27 -19.98
C LEU A 255 -13.31 8.74 -20.40
N ASP A 256 -14.40 9.19 -20.99
CA ASP A 256 -14.51 10.55 -21.53
C ASP A 256 -15.38 11.50 -20.70
N GLY A 257 -16.12 10.96 -19.73
CA GLY A 257 -16.82 11.67 -18.68
C GLY A 257 -18.16 12.26 -19.12
N ASP A 258 -18.82 11.64 -20.10
CA ASP A 258 -20.13 12.07 -20.58
C ASP A 258 -21.32 11.46 -19.83
N GLY A 259 -21.03 10.50 -18.95
CA GLY A 259 -21.96 9.81 -18.07
C GLY A 259 -22.25 8.37 -18.47
N TRP A 260 -21.90 7.95 -19.70
CA TRP A 260 -22.08 6.57 -20.16
C TRP A 260 -20.85 5.72 -19.87
N SER A 261 -21.07 4.46 -19.53
CA SER A 261 -19.98 3.52 -19.28
C SER A 261 -19.26 3.17 -20.58
N ASN A 262 -17.95 2.92 -20.51
CA ASN A 262 -17.14 2.44 -21.64
C ASN A 262 -17.74 1.21 -22.35
N GLN A 263 -18.52 0.40 -21.63
CA GLN A 263 -19.15 -0.80 -22.17
C GLN A 263 -20.46 -0.48 -22.90
N GLY A 264 -21.22 0.52 -22.45
CA GLY A 264 -22.48 0.93 -23.05
C GLY A 264 -22.38 2.13 -24.00
N ASP A 265 -21.19 2.72 -24.10
CA ASP A 265 -20.88 3.85 -24.96
C ASP A 265 -20.27 3.38 -26.31
N ASP A 266 -21.02 3.58 -27.38
CA ASP A 266 -20.58 3.29 -28.75
C ASP A 266 -19.36 4.14 -29.19
N PHE A 267 -19.12 5.27 -28.52
CA PHE A 267 -18.07 6.25 -28.74
C PHE A 267 -17.30 6.64 -27.47
N PHE A 268 -16.91 5.67 -26.62
CA PHE A 268 -16.22 5.81 -25.31
C PHE A 268 -14.97 6.75 -25.18
N THR A 269 -14.56 7.44 -26.24
CA THR A 269 -13.48 8.45 -26.23
C THR A 269 -13.93 9.83 -26.69
N ASP A 270 -15.20 9.98 -27.06
CA ASP A 270 -15.80 11.21 -27.54
C ASP A 270 -16.96 11.62 -26.64
N PRO A 271 -16.75 12.55 -25.69
CA PRO A 271 -17.74 12.88 -24.66
C PRO A 271 -18.95 13.66 -25.18
N THR A 272 -19.12 13.68 -26.49
CA THR A 272 -20.24 14.32 -27.18
C THR A 272 -21.12 13.31 -27.90
N GLN A 273 -20.76 12.02 -27.92
CA GLN A 273 -21.50 10.93 -28.55
C GLN A 273 -21.48 9.71 -27.62
N TRP A 274 -22.62 9.04 -27.48
CA TRP A 274 -22.75 7.85 -26.61
C TRP A 274 -23.55 6.70 -27.23
N LEU A 275 -24.21 6.94 -28.36
CA LEU A 275 -25.15 6.01 -29.00
C LEU A 275 -25.03 6.09 -30.53
N ASP A 276 -25.03 4.92 -31.19
CA ASP A 276 -25.09 4.72 -32.64
C ASP A 276 -26.25 3.78 -32.99
N THR A 277 -27.43 4.34 -33.28
CA THR A 277 -28.64 3.52 -33.45
C THR A 277 -28.61 2.63 -34.70
N ASP A 278 -27.96 3.07 -35.78
CA ASP A 278 -27.94 2.34 -37.05
C ASP A 278 -26.59 1.65 -37.37
N GLY A 279 -25.57 1.89 -36.56
CA GLY A 279 -24.28 1.22 -36.61
C GLY A 279 -23.37 1.75 -37.72
N ASP A 280 -23.54 2.99 -38.14
CA ASP A 280 -22.79 3.62 -39.23
C ASP A 280 -21.55 4.41 -38.79
N MET A 281 -21.27 4.39 -37.48
CA MET A 281 -20.16 5.08 -36.80
C MET A 281 -20.32 6.60 -36.72
N PHE A 282 -21.52 7.14 -36.92
CA PHE A 282 -21.85 8.54 -36.65
C PHE A 282 -22.84 8.61 -35.49
N GLY A 283 -22.44 9.24 -34.38
CA GLY A 283 -23.28 9.20 -33.18
C GLY A 283 -24.56 10.01 -33.30
N ASP A 284 -25.63 9.50 -32.68
CA ASP A 284 -26.99 10.03 -32.75
C ASP A 284 -27.13 11.47 -32.22
N ASN A 285 -26.21 11.92 -31.36
CA ASN A 285 -26.25 13.28 -30.84
C ASN A 285 -25.86 14.26 -31.94
N ALA A 286 -26.87 14.83 -32.60
CA ALA A 286 -26.69 15.80 -33.68
C ALA A 286 -25.87 17.06 -33.30
N SER A 287 -25.71 17.36 -32.01
CA SER A 287 -24.86 18.47 -31.54
C SER A 287 -23.42 18.05 -31.22
N GLY A 288 -23.12 16.75 -31.24
CA GLY A 288 -21.81 16.19 -30.96
C GLY A 288 -20.90 16.16 -32.18
N THR A 289 -19.70 15.61 -31.98
CA THR A 289 -18.70 15.43 -33.03
C THR A 289 -19.27 14.54 -34.12
N GLN A 290 -19.28 15.03 -35.36
CA GLN A 290 -19.79 14.31 -36.53
C GLN A 290 -21.20 13.71 -36.33
N GLY A 291 -22.06 14.38 -35.55
CA GLY A 291 -23.38 13.84 -35.22
C GLY A 291 -24.22 13.51 -36.46
N ASP A 292 -24.85 12.35 -36.42
CA ASP A 292 -25.65 11.83 -37.52
C ASP A 292 -26.90 12.70 -37.75
N GLN A 293 -27.12 13.04 -39.01
CA GLN A 293 -28.31 13.75 -39.48
C GLN A 293 -29.46 12.81 -39.84
N CYS A 294 -29.20 11.49 -39.91
CA CYS A 294 -30.14 10.42 -40.22
C CYS A 294 -30.05 9.21 -39.25
N PRO A 295 -30.26 9.36 -37.92
CA PRO A 295 -29.95 8.33 -36.88
C PRO A 295 -30.61 6.94 -37.00
N GLU A 296 -31.48 6.72 -37.98
CA GLU A 296 -32.14 5.43 -38.22
C GLU A 296 -31.73 4.81 -39.58
N GLU A 297 -30.83 5.45 -40.33
CA GLU A 297 -30.45 5.09 -41.71
C GLU A 297 -28.94 5.23 -41.94
N ALA A 298 -28.24 4.09 -41.90
CA ALA A 298 -26.79 4.07 -42.04
C ALA A 298 -26.26 4.82 -43.28
N GLY A 299 -25.30 5.70 -43.06
CA GLY A 299 -24.74 6.56 -44.08
C GLY A 299 -23.23 6.79 -43.99
N VAL A 300 -22.79 7.97 -44.45
CA VAL A 300 -21.38 8.33 -44.57
C VAL A 300 -21.16 9.81 -44.28
N ALA A 301 -19.91 10.20 -44.01
CA ALA A 301 -19.54 11.60 -43.70
C ALA A 301 -19.93 12.62 -44.79
N GLY A 302 -20.12 12.18 -46.04
CA GLY A 302 -20.51 12.99 -47.19
C GLY A 302 -21.91 12.70 -47.72
N GLY A 303 -22.82 12.21 -46.88
CA GLY A 303 -24.19 11.88 -47.26
C GLY A 303 -24.95 13.03 -47.92
N THR A 304 -25.93 12.71 -48.77
CA THR A 304 -26.67 13.71 -49.55
C THR A 304 -27.45 14.69 -48.66
N ASN A 305 -27.93 14.21 -47.51
CA ASN A 305 -28.68 15.01 -46.54
C ASN A 305 -27.87 15.41 -45.30
N GLY A 306 -26.56 15.15 -45.27
CA GLY A 306 -25.69 15.45 -44.15
C GLY A 306 -24.75 14.30 -43.79
N THR A 307 -23.91 14.54 -42.79
CA THR A 307 -23.07 13.51 -42.14
C THR A 307 -23.96 12.40 -41.59
N GLY A 308 -23.57 11.13 -41.80
CA GLY A 308 -24.30 9.93 -41.38
C GLY A 308 -25.56 9.62 -42.20
N CYS A 309 -25.90 10.43 -43.21
CA CYS A 309 -26.97 10.09 -44.14
C CYS A 309 -26.49 9.24 -45.34
N PRO A 310 -27.37 8.43 -45.94
CA PRO A 310 -27.07 7.73 -47.19
C PRO A 310 -26.71 8.69 -48.33
N ILE A 311 -25.88 8.22 -49.26
CA ILE A 311 -25.67 8.92 -50.54
C ILE A 311 -26.87 8.61 -51.43
N TRP A 312 -27.75 9.59 -51.60
CA TRP A 312 -28.75 9.58 -52.65
C TRP A 312 -28.15 10.12 -53.95
N ILE A 313 -28.04 9.25 -54.95
CA ILE A 313 -27.67 9.63 -56.30
C ILE A 313 -28.96 9.79 -57.11
N PRO A 314 -29.30 11.00 -57.61
CA PRO A 314 -30.48 11.20 -58.42
C PRO A 314 -30.44 10.33 -59.69
N ASP A 315 -31.54 9.62 -59.94
CA ASP A 315 -31.80 8.83 -61.15
C ASP A 315 -33.28 9.12 -61.52
N SER A 316 -33.49 10.01 -62.49
CA SER A 316 -34.78 10.62 -62.79
C SER A 316 -35.75 9.67 -63.51
N ASP A 317 -35.23 8.65 -64.20
CA ASP A 317 -36.02 7.68 -64.97
C ASP A 317 -35.92 6.23 -64.45
N ASP A 318 -35.14 6.02 -63.37
CA ASP A 318 -35.01 4.78 -62.59
C ASP A 318 -34.54 3.60 -63.47
N ASP A 319 -33.58 3.89 -64.35
CA ASP A 319 -32.99 2.92 -65.27
C ASP A 319 -31.68 2.28 -64.76
N GLY A 320 -31.20 2.75 -63.59
CA GLY A 320 -30.00 2.28 -62.90
C GLY A 320 -28.74 3.06 -63.26
N VAL A 321 -28.83 4.11 -64.07
CA VAL A 321 -27.75 5.05 -64.38
C VAL A 321 -28.05 6.42 -63.76
N PRO A 322 -27.19 6.94 -62.88
CA PRO A 322 -27.35 8.28 -62.31
C PRO A 322 -27.56 9.39 -63.35
N ASP A 323 -28.39 10.38 -63.04
CA ASP A 323 -28.67 11.56 -63.89
C ASP A 323 -27.41 12.28 -64.41
N ALA A 324 -26.32 12.21 -63.63
CA ALA A 324 -25.04 12.83 -63.98
C ALA A 324 -24.28 12.06 -65.09
N ASP A 325 -24.49 10.75 -65.18
CA ASP A 325 -23.84 9.82 -66.10
C ASP A 325 -24.81 9.31 -67.19
N ASP A 326 -26.08 9.66 -67.08
CA ASP A 326 -27.14 9.28 -68.01
C ASP A 326 -27.23 10.24 -69.21
N ALA A 327 -26.97 9.70 -70.40
CA ALA A 327 -27.09 10.41 -71.67
C ALA A 327 -28.52 10.41 -72.25
N CYS A 328 -29.42 9.63 -71.65
CA CYS A 328 -30.77 9.33 -72.11
C CYS A 328 -31.83 9.40 -70.95
N PRO A 329 -32.08 10.59 -70.35
CA PRO A 329 -32.88 10.83 -69.13
C PRO A 329 -34.41 10.68 -69.26
N GLY A 330 -34.84 9.66 -69.98
CA GLY A 330 -36.25 9.28 -70.13
C GLY A 330 -36.41 7.87 -70.65
N THR A 331 -35.43 7.00 -70.40
CA THR A 331 -35.56 5.58 -70.63
C THR A 331 -36.67 5.00 -69.76
N ALA A 332 -37.50 4.13 -70.34
CA ALA A 332 -38.61 3.56 -69.58
C ALA A 332 -38.09 2.58 -68.53
N ALA A 333 -38.50 2.75 -67.28
CA ALA A 333 -38.17 1.86 -66.16
C ALA A 333 -38.34 0.36 -66.53
N GLY A 334 -37.31 -0.43 -66.24
CA GLY A 334 -37.27 -1.88 -66.51
C GLY A 334 -36.75 -2.27 -67.91
N VAL A 335 -36.30 -1.32 -68.72
CA VAL A 335 -35.59 -1.58 -69.98
C VAL A 335 -34.10 -1.74 -69.71
N VAL A 336 -33.45 -2.70 -70.38
CA VAL A 336 -31.99 -2.89 -70.26
C VAL A 336 -31.27 -1.79 -71.02
N VAL A 337 -30.52 -0.96 -70.29
CA VAL A 337 -29.68 0.11 -70.82
C VAL A 337 -28.20 -0.26 -70.83
N ASN A 338 -27.41 0.49 -71.58
CA ASN A 338 -25.94 0.39 -71.57
C ASN A 338 -25.33 1.25 -70.43
N GLU A 339 -23.99 1.31 -70.37
CA GLU A 339 -23.26 2.10 -69.37
C GLU A 339 -23.53 3.62 -69.39
N THR A 340 -24.33 4.13 -70.35
CA THR A 340 -24.69 5.54 -70.49
C THR A 340 -26.21 5.79 -70.44
N GLY A 341 -27.00 4.86 -69.90
CA GLY A 341 -28.45 4.99 -69.74
C GLY A 341 -29.27 4.87 -71.04
N CYS A 342 -28.64 4.46 -72.15
CA CYS A 342 -29.31 4.39 -73.45
C CYS A 342 -29.63 2.94 -73.85
N VAL A 343 -30.80 2.74 -74.47
CA VAL A 343 -31.15 1.46 -75.09
C VAL A 343 -30.20 1.10 -76.24
N PRO A 344 -29.61 -0.11 -76.26
CA PRO A 344 -28.75 -0.53 -77.36
C PRO A 344 -29.52 -0.57 -78.68
N GLN A 345 -29.13 0.29 -79.62
CA GLN A 345 -29.63 0.25 -80.99
C GLN A 345 -29.01 -0.95 -81.72
N PRO A 346 -29.77 -1.74 -82.50
CA PRO A 346 -29.18 -2.77 -83.35
C PRO A 346 -28.32 -2.10 -84.44
N GLU A 347 -27.04 -2.46 -84.51
CA GLU A 347 -26.16 -2.08 -85.63
C GLU A 347 -26.79 -2.54 -86.97
N PRO A 348 -26.70 -1.73 -88.05
CA PRO A 348 -27.22 -2.14 -89.34
C PRO A 348 -26.40 -3.28 -89.95
N GLU A 349 -27.09 -4.36 -90.33
CA GLU A 349 -26.54 -5.53 -91.03
C GLU A 349 -25.97 -5.14 -92.42
N ASP A 350 -24.69 -5.43 -92.64
CA ASP A 350 -24.01 -5.32 -93.93
C ASP A 350 -24.54 -6.37 -94.94
N GLN A 351 -25.00 -5.95 -96.12
CA GLN A 351 -25.39 -6.82 -97.23
C GLN A 351 -24.34 -6.81 -98.37
N ASN A 352 -23.52 -7.87 -98.37
CA ASN A 352 -22.79 -8.63 -99.43
C ASN A 352 -23.22 -8.42 -100.93
N PRO A 353 -22.53 -8.90 -102.02
CA PRO A 353 -21.19 -9.53 -102.24
C PRO A 353 -20.39 -9.07 -103.52
N ASP A 354 -19.10 -9.47 -103.57
CA ASP A 354 -18.24 -9.90 -104.72
C ASP A 354 -17.90 -8.93 -105.89
N ASP A 355 -16.60 -8.61 -106.10
CA ASP A 355 -15.85 -8.94 -107.34
C ASP A 355 -14.36 -8.43 -107.33
N THR A 356 -13.43 -9.35 -107.56
CA THR A 356 -12.05 -9.23 -108.13
C THR A 356 -10.94 -8.33 -107.55
N THR A 357 -9.85 -8.99 -107.14
CA THR A 357 -8.44 -8.52 -106.95
C THR A 357 -7.77 -7.95 -108.22
N PRO A 358 -6.51 -7.41 -108.21
CA PRO A 358 -5.65 -6.91 -107.12
C PRO A 358 -4.97 -5.54 -107.42
N SER A 359 -4.49 -4.83 -106.39
CA SER A 359 -3.30 -3.98 -106.54
C SER A 359 -2.50 -3.97 -105.26
N ASP A 360 -1.30 -4.53 -105.35
CA ASP A 360 -0.19 -4.29 -104.44
C ASP A 360 0.03 -2.78 -104.29
N THR A 361 0.30 -2.33 -103.07
CA THR A 361 1.53 -1.58 -102.75
C THR A 361 1.72 -1.56 -101.25
N ASN A 362 2.96 -1.87 -100.85
CA ASN A 362 3.56 -1.63 -99.55
C ASN A 362 3.14 -0.28 -98.95
N GLU A 363 2.95 -0.24 -97.65
CA GLU A 363 3.74 0.63 -96.79
C GLU A 363 3.66 0.15 -95.33
N ASN A 364 4.85 -0.14 -94.79
CA ASN A 364 5.11 -0.13 -93.36
C ASN A 364 4.74 1.25 -92.82
N GLU A 365 4.19 1.30 -91.61
CA GLU A 365 4.79 2.02 -90.48
C GLU A 365 3.77 2.07 -89.34
N SER A 366 3.96 1.16 -88.38
CA SER A 366 3.75 1.50 -86.99
C SER A 366 4.87 2.45 -86.60
N ASP A 367 4.56 3.72 -86.33
CA ASP A 367 5.10 4.38 -85.15
C ASP A 367 4.50 5.77 -84.88
N SER A 368 4.10 5.91 -83.61
CA SER A 368 4.44 7.04 -82.72
C SER A 368 3.62 8.34 -82.77
N PHE A 369 3.80 9.09 -81.66
CA PHE A 369 3.77 10.55 -81.52
C PHE A 369 2.46 11.09 -80.88
N LEU A 370 2.44 11.66 -79.66
CA LEU A 370 3.36 12.64 -79.05
C LEU A 370 3.47 12.48 -77.53
N GLY A 371 4.71 12.45 -77.04
CA GLY A 371 5.09 13.21 -75.85
C GLY A 371 5.46 14.64 -76.26
N LEU A 372 5.22 15.62 -75.38
CA LEU A 372 5.89 16.91 -75.45
C LEU A 372 7.10 16.88 -74.51
N GLY A 373 8.28 16.92 -75.12
CA GLY A 373 9.55 17.22 -74.46
C GLY A 373 9.94 18.70 -74.60
N GLY A 374 11.11 19.02 -74.07
CA GLY A 374 11.79 20.32 -74.21
C GLY A 374 12.54 20.68 -72.93
N GLU A 375 13.61 19.96 -72.57
CA GLU A 375 15.01 20.23 -72.97
C GLU A 375 15.64 21.49 -72.34
N ASN A 376 16.70 21.29 -71.57
CA ASN A 376 18.02 21.91 -71.78
C ASN A 376 19.07 21.21 -70.90
N GLY A 377 20.16 20.79 -71.54
CA GLY A 377 21.17 19.92 -70.93
C GLY A 377 22.44 20.61 -70.43
N MET A 378 23.42 19.72 -70.19
CA MET A 378 24.88 19.90 -70.22
C MET A 378 25.62 20.03 -68.87
N MET A 379 26.19 18.88 -68.47
CA MET A 379 27.60 18.63 -68.09
C MET A 379 28.23 19.40 -66.89
N LEU A 380 28.65 18.67 -65.84
CA LEU A 380 30.05 18.47 -65.40
C LEU A 380 30.19 17.95 -63.94
N ALA A 381 31.10 16.98 -63.79
CA ALA A 381 32.03 16.76 -62.67
C ALA A 381 31.53 16.25 -61.29
N ALA A 382 31.75 14.95 -61.07
CA ALA A 382 32.62 14.36 -60.04
C ALA A 382 32.63 14.88 -58.58
N ILE A 383 32.71 13.88 -57.67
CA ILE A 383 33.23 13.86 -56.28
C ILE A 383 32.12 13.72 -55.21
N GLY A 384 32.09 12.56 -54.53
CA GLY A 384 31.24 12.40 -53.34
C GLY A 384 31.10 10.99 -52.73
N GLY A 385 31.73 9.94 -53.26
CA GLY A 385 31.59 8.56 -52.74
C GLY A 385 32.41 8.23 -51.49
N GLY A 386 33.08 9.20 -50.86
CA GLY A 386 34.06 8.95 -49.78
C GLY A 386 33.57 9.14 -48.35
N PHE A 387 32.44 9.84 -48.13
CA PHE A 387 32.05 10.26 -46.78
C PHE A 387 31.07 9.31 -46.07
N LEU A 388 30.32 8.50 -46.82
CA LEU A 388 29.33 7.58 -46.24
C LEU A 388 29.97 6.30 -45.69
N LEU A 389 31.05 5.81 -46.33
CA LEU A 389 31.77 4.61 -45.90
C LEU A 389 32.70 4.85 -44.69
N LEU A 390 33.19 6.08 -44.50
CA LEU A 390 34.08 6.42 -43.39
C LEU A 390 33.33 6.63 -42.06
N LEU A 391 32.04 6.99 -42.11
CA LEU A 391 31.17 7.08 -40.92
C LEU A 391 30.71 5.71 -40.42
N ILE A 392 30.49 4.75 -41.34
CA ILE A 392 30.07 3.40 -40.97
C ILE A 392 31.22 2.61 -40.32
N VAL A 393 32.47 2.83 -40.77
CA VAL A 393 33.65 2.13 -40.21
C VAL A 393 34.09 2.69 -38.86
N THR A 394 33.87 3.98 -38.57
CA THR A 394 34.20 4.56 -37.25
C THR A 394 33.18 4.18 -36.17
N MET A 395 31.90 4.01 -36.53
CA MET A 395 30.86 3.58 -35.60
C MET A 395 31.02 2.10 -35.19
N LEU A 396 31.51 1.25 -36.10
CA LEU A 396 31.76 -0.17 -35.82
C LEU A 396 33.00 -0.43 -34.94
N VAL A 397 33.96 0.50 -34.90
CA VAL A 397 35.15 0.41 -34.02
C VAL A 397 34.85 0.86 -32.59
N MET A 398 33.83 1.71 -32.38
CA MET A 398 33.42 2.14 -31.03
C MET A 398 32.58 1.08 -30.29
N VAL A 399 31.91 0.16 -31.00
CA VAL A 399 31.08 -0.89 -30.38
C VAL A 399 31.90 -2.10 -29.91
N LEU A 400 33.14 -2.29 -30.37
CA LEU A 400 33.98 -3.45 -30.01
C LEU A 400 35.03 -3.19 -28.92
N ARG A 401 34.97 -2.06 -28.19
CA ARG A 401 35.87 -1.78 -27.05
C ARG A 401 35.16 -1.31 -25.78
N ARG A 402 34.21 -2.09 -25.26
CA ARG A 402 33.91 -2.10 -23.82
C ARG A 402 33.61 -3.53 -23.36
N GLY A 403 34.67 -4.21 -22.93
CA GLY A 403 34.58 -5.49 -22.24
C GLY A 403 34.89 -5.37 -20.74
N LYS A 404 33.98 -5.95 -19.95
CA LYS A 404 34.15 -6.60 -18.62
C LYS A 404 34.33 -5.78 -17.35
N LYS A 405 33.28 -5.86 -16.50
CA LYS A 405 33.20 -6.35 -15.09
C LYS A 405 31.72 -6.16 -14.70
N GLY A 406 30.89 -7.11 -14.28
CA GLY A 406 31.05 -8.39 -13.59
C GLY A 406 30.24 -8.31 -12.30
N SER A 407 29.03 -8.88 -12.23
CA SER A 407 28.46 -9.62 -11.08
C SER A 407 26.98 -9.95 -11.32
N SER A 408 26.62 -11.14 -10.85
CA SER A 408 25.33 -11.82 -10.78
C SER A 408 24.09 -10.98 -10.43
N ALA A 409 23.04 -11.11 -11.24
CA ALA A 409 21.67 -11.36 -10.79
C ALA A 409 20.84 -11.81 -12.01
N GLN A 410 20.36 -13.05 -11.98
CA GLN A 410 19.34 -13.52 -12.92
C GLN A 410 18.01 -12.90 -12.48
N MET A 411 17.43 -12.05 -13.32
CA MET A 411 15.98 -11.87 -13.36
C MET A 411 15.52 -12.03 -14.80
N HIS A 412 14.49 -12.85 -14.93
CA HIS A 412 13.84 -13.27 -16.15
C HIS A 412 12.96 -12.11 -16.61
N GLU A 413 13.36 -11.39 -17.65
CA GLU A 413 12.51 -10.39 -18.28
C GLU A 413 12.09 -10.94 -19.64
N GLN A 414 11.00 -11.71 -19.63
CA GLN A 414 10.24 -12.01 -20.84
C GLN A 414 9.49 -10.73 -21.19
N ALA A 415 10.05 -9.95 -22.12
CA ALA A 415 9.30 -8.91 -22.80
C ALA A 415 8.27 -9.59 -23.74
N TRP A 416 7.02 -9.63 -23.30
CA TRP A 416 5.86 -9.86 -24.16
C TRP A 416 5.60 -8.57 -24.93
N ALA A 417 6.27 -8.42 -26.09
CA ALA A 417 5.74 -7.54 -27.11
C ALA A 417 4.54 -8.28 -27.72
N THR A 418 3.32 -7.92 -27.31
CA THR A 418 2.09 -8.42 -27.92
C THR A 418 2.15 -8.08 -29.40
N ALA A 419 2.31 -9.10 -30.24
CA ALA A 419 2.27 -8.92 -31.68
C ALA A 419 0.79 -8.67 -32.04
N ILE A 420 0.44 -7.41 -32.29
CA ILE A 420 -0.85 -6.96 -32.85
C ILE A 420 -1.19 -7.86 -34.04
N SER A 421 -2.39 -8.44 -34.05
CA SER A 421 -2.78 -9.37 -35.10
C SER A 421 -2.89 -8.64 -36.46
N PRO A 422 -2.68 -9.33 -37.60
CA PRO A 422 -2.89 -8.71 -38.92
C PRO A 422 -4.33 -8.18 -39.12
N GLU A 423 -5.31 -8.77 -38.43
CA GLU A 423 -6.71 -8.33 -38.45
C GLU A 423 -6.90 -7.03 -37.66
N GLN A 424 -6.26 -6.91 -36.50
CA GLN A 424 -6.24 -5.70 -35.68
C GLN A 424 -5.58 -4.51 -36.42
N GLN A 425 -4.53 -4.76 -37.20
CA GLN A 425 -3.92 -3.72 -38.05
C GLN A 425 -4.81 -3.28 -39.21
N GLN A 426 -5.61 -4.19 -39.78
CA GLN A 426 -6.56 -3.85 -40.83
C GLN A 426 -7.72 -3.01 -40.28
N TYR A 427 -8.20 -3.34 -39.08
CA TYR A 427 -9.21 -2.56 -38.37
C TYR A 427 -8.72 -1.15 -38.02
N GLU A 428 -7.48 -1.00 -37.52
CA GLU A 428 -6.87 0.33 -37.29
C GLU A 428 -6.80 1.16 -38.58
N GLN A 429 -6.41 0.56 -39.71
CA GLN A 429 -6.35 1.28 -41.00
C GLN A 429 -7.73 1.67 -41.54
N GLN A 430 -8.75 0.86 -41.27
CA GLN A 430 -10.13 1.16 -41.64
C GLN A 430 -10.65 2.38 -40.85
N LEU A 431 -10.42 2.42 -39.55
CA LEU A 431 -10.78 3.56 -38.69
C LEU A 431 -10.06 4.85 -39.12
N ILE A 432 -8.76 4.76 -39.48
CA ILE A 432 -8.03 5.93 -40.00
C ILE A 432 -8.60 6.41 -41.34
N ALA A 433 -9.05 5.50 -42.21
CA ALA A 433 -9.68 5.85 -43.48
C ALA A 433 -11.06 6.52 -43.30
N MET A 434 -11.74 6.23 -42.19
CA MET A 434 -13.02 6.81 -41.79
C MET A 434 -12.88 8.17 -41.07
N GLY A 435 -11.66 8.64 -40.83
CA GLY A 435 -11.38 9.98 -40.31
C GLY A 435 -10.88 10.04 -38.86
N TYR A 436 -10.77 8.88 -38.17
CA TYR A 436 -10.22 8.82 -36.83
C TYR A 436 -8.71 9.11 -36.80
N THR A 437 -8.24 9.71 -35.72
CA THR A 437 -6.79 9.87 -35.52
C THR A 437 -6.13 8.51 -35.32
N ALA A 438 -4.84 8.39 -35.65
CA ALA A 438 -4.09 7.16 -35.46
C ALA A 438 -3.99 6.71 -33.99
N GLU A 439 -4.30 7.59 -33.04
CA GLU A 439 -4.32 7.27 -31.61
C GLU A 439 -5.67 6.68 -31.19
N GLN A 440 -6.78 7.31 -31.61
CA GLN A 440 -8.13 6.77 -31.43
C GLN A 440 -8.27 5.40 -32.10
N ALA A 441 -7.84 5.27 -33.36
CA ALA A 441 -7.92 4.03 -34.11
C ALA A 441 -7.19 2.86 -33.42
N ARG A 442 -6.08 3.12 -32.72
CA ARG A 442 -5.38 2.11 -31.93
C ARG A 442 -6.13 1.72 -30.67
N SER A 443 -6.74 2.67 -29.98
CA SER A 443 -7.53 2.43 -28.78
C SER A 443 -8.73 1.53 -29.07
N TYR A 444 -9.52 1.89 -30.09
CA TYR A 444 -10.64 1.08 -30.59
C TYR A 444 -10.17 -0.32 -31.05
N ALA A 445 -9.04 -0.41 -31.74
CA ALA A 445 -8.50 -1.69 -32.19
C ALA A 445 -7.90 -2.55 -31.07
N SER A 446 -7.39 -1.99 -29.96
CA SER A 446 -6.97 -2.79 -28.81
C SER A 446 -8.17 -3.42 -28.11
N GLN A 447 -9.21 -2.63 -27.83
CA GLN A 447 -10.38 -3.13 -27.09
C GLN A 447 -11.24 -4.11 -27.90
N HIS A 448 -11.28 -3.99 -29.23
CA HIS A 448 -12.02 -4.94 -30.07
C HIS A 448 -11.37 -6.34 -30.13
N PHE A 449 -10.07 -6.45 -29.85
CA PHE A 449 -9.28 -7.68 -30.05
C PHE A 449 -8.61 -8.24 -28.77
N ASP A 450 -8.72 -7.54 -27.64
CA ASP A 450 -8.36 -8.00 -26.29
C ASP A 450 -9.57 -8.68 -25.61
#